data_AF-A0A3E0WG84-F1
#
_entry.id   AF-A0A3E0WG84-F1
#
_cell.length_a   1.000
_cell.length_b   1.000
_cell.length_c   1.000
_cell.angle_alpha   90.00
_cell.angle_beta   90.00
_cell.angle_gamma   90.00
#
_symmetry.space_group_name_H-M   'P 1'
#
loop_
_entity.id
_entity.type
_entity.pdbx_description
1 polymer ?
#
loop_
_entity_poly.entity_id
_entity_poly.type
_entity_poly.pdbx_seq_one_letter_code
_entity_poly.pdbx_strand_id
1 'polypeptide(L)'
;EVIEKTMAKVEKVRALHDKGYSVRQITDKTGHTKQTIKNYLSPNFNPIHGQYGEQRPGKLSPFRKEVISMRSKGVLYKDIHKSIAKKGYTGSQAAIRQFIAKEKRLQKDVENYDEAGSSEIIERKWLLKLLYKPLEKVKQLTDEQVKNAFRKYPLFKKLYDLVWSFKSILLSGQREELHTWINKAQTLELTKLNSFLNGLKRDINAVENAFLFSYSNGLAEGSVNKLKTIKRIMYGRCSFILLRNKLLLFESRKFN
;
A
#
# COMPACT_ATOMS: atom_id res chain seq x y z
N GLU A 1 10.96 4.65 13.44
CA GLU A 1 9.49 4.58 13.63
C GLU A 1 8.89 3.18 13.78
N VAL A 2 8.85 2.31 12.76
CA VAL A 2 8.15 1.00 12.85
C VAL A 2 8.89 0.01 13.78
N ILE A 3 10.22 0.01 13.73
CA ILE A 3 11.07 -0.82 14.61
C ILE A 3 10.91 -0.36 16.06
N GLU A 4 10.98 0.94 16.34
CA GLU A 4 10.77 1.51 17.68
C GLU A 4 9.39 1.17 18.24
N LYS A 5 8.32 1.30 17.44
CA LYS A 5 6.96 0.89 17.84
C LYS A 5 6.84 -0.61 18.14
N THR A 6 7.65 -1.44 17.49
CA THR A 6 7.68 -2.90 17.72
C THR A 6 8.49 -3.23 18.98
N MET A 7 9.64 -2.57 19.17
CA MET A 7 10.46 -2.71 20.37
C MET A 7 9.74 -2.24 21.63
N ALA A 8 9.00 -1.13 21.57
CA ALA A 8 8.18 -0.66 22.70
C ALA A 8 7.12 -1.69 23.14
N LYS A 9 6.55 -2.46 22.20
CA LYS A 9 5.60 -3.54 22.52
C LYS A 9 6.32 -4.74 23.16
N VAL A 10 7.51 -5.06 22.68
CA VAL A 10 8.36 -6.15 23.19
C VAL A 10 8.81 -5.85 24.62
N GLU A 11 9.30 -4.64 24.86
CA GLU A 11 9.71 -4.16 26.19
C GLU A 11 8.53 -4.20 27.17
N LYS A 12 7.34 -3.76 26.73
CA LYS A 12 6.13 -3.84 27.56
C LYS A 12 5.76 -5.28 27.93
N VAL A 13 5.91 -6.23 27.01
CA VAL A 13 5.65 -7.65 27.28
C VAL A 13 6.69 -8.26 28.20
N ARG A 14 7.98 -7.95 28.00
CA ARG A 14 9.08 -8.42 28.86
C ARG A 14 8.95 -7.87 30.28
N ALA A 15 8.67 -6.58 30.43
CA ALA A 15 8.44 -5.97 31.74
C ALA A 15 7.24 -6.55 32.50
N LEU A 16 6.18 -7.00 31.80
CA LEU A 16 5.06 -7.70 32.44
C LEU A 16 5.45 -9.13 32.85
N HIS A 17 6.26 -9.81 32.06
CA HIS A 17 6.77 -11.13 32.40
C HIS A 17 7.72 -11.10 33.59
N ASP A 18 8.63 -10.11 33.65
CA ASP A 18 9.58 -9.92 34.75
C ASP A 18 8.87 -9.60 36.08
N LYS A 19 7.67 -9.01 36.01
CA LYS A 19 6.77 -8.80 37.16
C LYS A 19 6.02 -10.06 37.60
N GLY A 20 6.30 -11.22 37.01
CA GLY A 20 5.72 -12.51 37.38
C GLY A 20 4.36 -12.82 36.76
N TYR A 21 3.87 -12.03 35.79
CA TYR A 21 2.60 -12.33 35.11
C TYR A 21 2.76 -13.52 34.17
N SER A 22 1.82 -14.47 34.24
CA SER A 22 1.74 -15.60 33.30
C SER A 22 1.41 -15.14 31.88
N VAL A 23 1.82 -15.92 30.87
CA VAL A 23 1.52 -15.65 29.45
C VAL A 23 0.03 -15.40 29.19
N ARG A 24 -0.87 -16.06 29.94
CA ARG A 24 -2.31 -15.83 29.86
C ARG A 24 -2.70 -14.43 30.36
N GLN A 25 -2.20 -14.01 31.53
CA GLN A 25 -2.47 -12.67 32.06
C GLN A 25 -1.87 -11.57 31.17
N ILE A 26 -0.71 -11.82 30.55
CA ILE A 26 -0.12 -10.91 29.57
C ILE A 26 -0.99 -10.82 28.32
N THR A 27 -1.58 -11.93 27.86
CA THR A 27 -2.56 -11.96 26.74
C THR A 27 -3.73 -11.03 27.06
N ASP A 28 -4.30 -11.15 28.26
CA ASP A 28 -5.47 -10.36 28.67
C ASP A 28 -5.13 -8.86 28.81
N LYS A 29 -3.95 -8.52 29.32
CA LYS A 29 -3.50 -7.12 29.51
C LYS A 29 -3.05 -6.43 28.22
N THR A 30 -2.42 -7.17 27.30
CA THR A 30 -1.81 -6.59 26.09
C THR A 30 -2.64 -6.80 24.82
N GLY A 31 -3.57 -7.75 24.83
CA GLY A 31 -4.35 -8.16 23.66
C GLY A 31 -3.54 -8.97 22.63
N HIS A 32 -2.25 -9.23 22.88
CA HIS A 32 -1.40 -10.03 22.00
C HIS A 32 -1.70 -11.52 22.13
N THR A 33 -1.58 -12.28 21.03
CA THR A 33 -1.77 -13.73 21.09
C THR A 33 -0.69 -14.40 21.94
N LYS A 34 -0.99 -15.57 22.49
CA LYS A 34 -0.01 -16.39 23.23
C LYS A 34 1.27 -16.64 22.42
N GLN A 35 1.16 -16.85 21.10
CA GLN A 35 2.31 -17.05 20.23
C GLN A 35 3.14 -15.78 20.07
N THR A 36 2.49 -14.63 19.91
CA THR A 36 3.17 -13.33 19.84
C THR A 36 3.92 -13.04 21.15
N ILE A 37 3.33 -13.32 22.30
CA ILE A 37 3.96 -13.14 23.61
C ILE A 37 5.18 -14.06 23.75
N LYS A 38 5.03 -15.35 23.42
CA LYS A 38 6.18 -16.29 23.38
C LYS A 38 7.29 -15.81 22.45
N ASN A 39 6.94 -15.26 21.29
CA ASN A 39 7.91 -14.71 20.36
C ASN A 39 8.62 -13.47 20.94
N TYR A 40 7.91 -12.55 21.60
CA TYR A 40 8.50 -11.35 22.23
C TYR A 40 9.39 -11.68 23.44
N LEU A 41 9.04 -12.75 24.18
CA LEU A 41 9.85 -13.27 25.28
C LEU A 41 11.07 -14.07 24.81
N SER A 42 11.11 -14.49 23.55
CA SER A 42 12.26 -15.20 23.00
C SER A 42 13.51 -14.30 23.05
N PRO A 43 14.66 -14.80 23.54
CA PRO A 43 15.92 -14.06 23.51
C PRO A 43 16.36 -13.75 22.08
N ASN A 44 15.95 -14.57 21.11
CA ASN A 44 16.24 -14.40 19.68
C ASN A 44 15.17 -13.59 18.93
N PHE A 45 14.33 -12.83 19.63
CA PHE A 45 13.33 -11.99 18.97
C PHE A 45 14.00 -10.91 18.10
N ASN A 46 13.74 -10.96 16.79
CA ASN A 46 14.17 -9.93 15.87
C ASN A 46 12.98 -9.01 15.51
N PRO A 47 13.02 -7.71 15.88
CA PRO A 47 11.97 -6.74 15.51
C PRO A 47 11.93 -6.48 14.01
N ILE A 48 12.99 -6.85 13.29
CA ILE A 48 13.08 -6.78 11.84
C ILE A 48 12.42 -8.04 11.27
N HIS A 49 11.15 -7.94 10.89
CA HIS A 49 10.59 -8.89 9.93
C HIS A 49 11.30 -8.67 8.59
N GLY A 50 12.30 -9.50 8.29
CA GLY A 50 13.13 -9.43 7.07
C GLY A 50 12.38 -9.63 5.74
N GLN A 51 11.06 -9.53 5.72
CA GLN A 51 10.23 -9.70 4.53
C GLN A 51 9.28 -8.51 4.28
N TYR A 52 9.18 -7.54 5.20
CA TYR A 52 8.35 -6.36 4.98
C TYR A 52 9.01 -5.39 4.00
N GLY A 53 8.58 -5.49 2.74
CA GLY A 53 8.97 -4.57 1.67
C GLY A 53 10.19 -5.01 0.87
N GLU A 54 10.63 -6.27 0.99
CA GLU A 54 11.54 -6.88 0.02
C GLU A 54 10.76 -7.55 -1.09
N GLN A 55 11.05 -7.21 -2.34
CA GLN A 55 10.55 -7.96 -3.48
C GLN A 55 11.43 -9.20 -3.65
N ARG A 56 10.88 -10.38 -3.35
CA ARG A 56 11.60 -11.63 -3.65
C ARG A 56 11.84 -11.69 -5.16
N PRO A 57 13.09 -11.88 -5.61
CA PRO A 57 13.35 -12.09 -7.01
C PRO A 57 12.52 -13.30 -7.49
N GLY A 58 11.74 -13.11 -8.55
CA GLY A 58 10.96 -14.20 -9.12
C GLY A 58 11.87 -15.34 -9.59
N LYS A 59 11.31 -16.55 -9.75
CA LYS A 59 12.07 -17.75 -10.16
C LYS A 59 12.95 -17.55 -11.40
N LEU A 60 12.56 -16.64 -12.30
CA LEU A 60 13.27 -16.34 -13.54
C LEU A 60 14.40 -15.30 -13.37
N SER A 61 14.44 -14.58 -12.25
CA SER A 61 15.40 -13.50 -12.01
C SER A 61 16.86 -13.91 -12.21
N PRO A 62 17.34 -15.07 -11.72
CA PRO A 62 18.72 -15.51 -11.94
C PRO A 62 19.06 -15.74 -13.42
N PHE A 63 18.06 -16.09 -14.24
CA PHE A 63 18.23 -16.52 -15.62
C PHE A 63 17.91 -15.42 -16.65
N ARG A 64 17.56 -14.20 -16.23
CA ARG A 64 17.08 -13.13 -17.14
C ARG A 64 18.06 -12.82 -18.28
N LYS A 65 19.33 -12.60 -17.95
CA LYS A 65 20.38 -12.27 -18.94
C LYS A 65 20.57 -13.40 -19.94
N GLU A 66 20.60 -14.64 -19.45
CA GLU A 66 20.74 -15.84 -20.30
C GLU A 66 19.54 -16.00 -21.24
N VAL A 67 18.32 -15.82 -20.73
CA VAL A 67 17.08 -15.90 -21.51
C VAL A 67 17.04 -14.85 -22.62
N ILE A 68 17.45 -13.61 -22.32
CA ILE A 68 17.55 -12.54 -23.34
C ILE A 68 18.58 -12.92 -24.41
N SER A 69 19.77 -13.39 -24.01
CA SER A 69 20.84 -13.79 -24.93
C SER A 69 20.45 -14.98 -25.82
N MET A 70 19.79 -16.00 -25.26
CA MET A 70 19.32 -17.14 -26.05
C MET A 70 18.20 -16.73 -27.01
N ARG A 71 17.33 -15.80 -26.60
CA ARG A 71 16.25 -15.34 -27.46
C ARG A 71 16.75 -14.45 -28.60
N SER A 72 17.76 -13.62 -28.37
CA SER A 72 18.37 -12.82 -29.45
C SER A 72 19.07 -13.69 -30.49
N LYS A 73 19.59 -14.86 -30.10
CA LYS A 73 20.12 -15.89 -31.00
C LYS A 73 19.04 -16.75 -31.70
N GLY A 74 17.76 -16.42 -31.55
CA GLY A 74 16.65 -17.10 -32.24
C GLY A 74 16.16 -18.40 -31.58
N VAL A 75 16.69 -18.79 -30.42
CA VAL A 75 16.34 -20.06 -29.77
C VAL A 75 14.86 -20.10 -29.38
N LEU A 76 14.20 -21.24 -29.62
CA LEU A 76 12.79 -21.48 -29.28
C LEU A 76 12.58 -21.50 -27.77
N TYR A 77 11.43 -21.01 -27.32
CA TYR A 77 11.09 -20.96 -25.88
C TYR A 77 11.13 -22.32 -25.19
N LYS A 78 10.85 -23.41 -25.92
CA LYS A 78 10.90 -24.79 -25.41
C LYS A 78 12.33 -25.16 -25.03
N ASP A 79 13.30 -24.78 -25.86
CA ASP A 79 14.71 -25.14 -25.65
C ASP A 79 15.38 -24.22 -24.63
N ILE A 80 14.98 -22.94 -24.60
CA ILE A 80 15.34 -22.03 -23.49
C ILE A 80 14.88 -22.62 -22.15
N HIS A 81 13.61 -23.05 -22.06
CA HIS A 81 13.05 -23.65 -20.84
C HIS A 81 13.83 -24.89 -20.42
N LYS A 82 14.10 -25.82 -21.35
CA LYS A 82 14.91 -27.02 -21.08
C LYS A 82 16.31 -26.66 -20.56
N SER A 83 16.98 -25.68 -21.16
CA SER A 83 18.33 -25.26 -20.77
C SER A 83 18.35 -24.74 -19.33
N ILE A 84 17.46 -23.80 -19.01
CA ILE A 84 17.43 -23.20 -17.67
C ILE A 84 16.83 -24.14 -16.62
N ALA A 85 15.94 -25.06 -17.00
CA ALA A 85 15.42 -26.09 -16.11
C ALA A 85 16.53 -27.02 -15.60
N LYS A 86 17.49 -27.40 -16.47
CA LYS A 86 18.69 -28.14 -16.05
C LYS A 86 19.55 -27.37 -15.04
N LYS A 87 19.50 -26.03 -15.06
CA LYS A 87 20.19 -25.14 -14.12
C LYS A 87 19.38 -24.80 -12.87
N GLY A 88 18.25 -25.49 -12.64
CA GLY A 88 17.42 -25.33 -11.43
C GLY A 88 16.21 -24.39 -11.58
N TYR A 89 15.86 -23.96 -12.79
CA TYR A 89 14.64 -23.20 -13.01
C TYR A 89 13.37 -24.06 -12.84
N THR A 90 12.55 -23.73 -11.85
CA THR A 90 11.28 -24.43 -11.55
C THR A 90 10.02 -23.67 -12.01
N GLY A 91 10.16 -22.75 -12.96
CA GLY A 91 9.04 -21.99 -13.51
C GLY A 91 8.54 -22.54 -14.86
N SER A 92 7.52 -21.89 -15.43
CA SER A 92 6.88 -22.34 -16.67
C SER A 92 7.48 -21.68 -17.91
N GLN A 93 7.39 -22.36 -19.06
CA GLN A 93 7.71 -21.77 -20.37
C GLN A 93 6.86 -20.51 -20.66
N ALA A 94 5.62 -20.46 -20.15
CA ALA A 94 4.75 -19.29 -20.30
C ALA A 94 5.33 -18.05 -19.59
N ALA A 95 5.95 -18.21 -18.42
CA ALA A 95 6.60 -17.11 -17.71
C ALA A 95 7.80 -16.55 -18.50
N ILE A 96 8.56 -17.40 -19.20
CA ILE A 96 9.64 -16.98 -20.11
C ILE A 96 9.07 -16.16 -21.27
N ARG A 97 7.97 -16.62 -21.88
CA ARG A 97 7.28 -15.88 -22.96
C ARG A 97 6.80 -14.51 -22.50
N GLN A 98 6.13 -14.44 -21.34
CA GLN A 98 5.67 -13.19 -20.76
C GLN A 98 6.82 -12.22 -20.45
N PHE A 99 7.93 -12.75 -19.94
CA PHE A 99 9.14 -11.97 -19.69
C PHE A 99 9.68 -11.36 -20.98
N ILE A 100 9.92 -12.15 -22.03
CA ILE A 100 10.39 -11.65 -23.33
C ILE A 100 9.41 -10.65 -23.96
N ALA A 101 8.11 -10.89 -23.86
CA ALA A 101 7.10 -9.95 -24.35
C ALA A 101 7.17 -8.61 -23.61
N LYS A 102 7.38 -8.63 -22.28
CA LYS A 102 7.60 -7.43 -21.48
C LYS A 102 8.87 -6.69 -21.92
N GLU A 103 9.98 -7.39 -22.07
CA GLU A 103 11.26 -6.78 -22.49
C GLU A 103 11.15 -6.12 -23.88
N LYS A 104 10.51 -6.80 -24.85
CA LYS A 104 10.28 -6.20 -26.19
C LYS A 104 9.43 -4.94 -26.14
N ARG A 105 8.38 -4.95 -25.30
CA ARG A 105 7.54 -3.75 -25.11
C ARG A 105 8.36 -2.62 -24.51
N LEU A 106 9.16 -2.90 -23.47
CA LEU A 106 10.01 -1.89 -22.84
C LEU A 106 11.02 -1.32 -23.83
N GLN A 107 11.66 -2.17 -24.64
CA GLN A 107 12.58 -1.74 -25.69
C GLN A 107 11.88 -0.81 -26.69
N LYS A 108 10.68 -1.16 -27.16
CA LYS A 108 9.90 -0.29 -28.05
C LYS A 108 9.53 1.04 -27.38
N ASP A 109 9.17 1.02 -26.10
CA ASP A 109 8.87 2.23 -25.32
C ASP A 109 10.11 3.14 -25.19
N VAL A 110 11.33 2.58 -25.12
CA VAL A 110 12.60 3.34 -25.17
C VAL A 110 12.92 3.86 -26.57
N GLU A 111 12.78 3.02 -27.61
CA GLU A 111 13.08 3.40 -29.01
C GLU A 111 12.18 4.56 -29.50
N ASN A 112 10.95 4.65 -29.01
CA ASN A 112 10.06 5.78 -29.29
C ASN A 112 10.44 7.08 -28.54
N TYR A 113 11.39 7.02 -27.61
CA TYR A 113 11.83 8.15 -26.79
C TYR A 113 13.18 8.66 -27.30
N ASP A 114 13.11 9.67 -28.17
CA ASP A 114 14.21 10.25 -28.96
C ASP A 114 15.10 11.25 -28.15
N GLU A 115 15.39 10.95 -26.88
CA GLU A 115 16.30 11.76 -26.06
C GLU A 115 17.71 11.14 -26.08
N ALA A 116 18.69 11.89 -26.62
CA ALA A 116 20.10 11.52 -26.65
C ALA A 116 20.67 11.48 -25.21
N GLY A 117 20.47 10.36 -24.51
CA GLY A 117 20.93 10.15 -23.15
C GLY A 117 20.52 8.80 -22.56
N SER A 118 21.09 8.45 -21.41
CA SER A 118 20.66 7.28 -20.64
C SER A 118 19.23 7.49 -20.12
N SER A 119 18.26 6.78 -20.72
CA SER A 119 16.86 6.84 -20.31
C SER A 119 16.52 5.73 -19.31
N GLU A 120 15.82 6.08 -18.24
CA GLU A 120 15.31 5.12 -17.26
C GLU A 120 13.78 5.02 -17.35
N ILE A 121 13.25 3.79 -17.29
CA ILE A 121 11.81 3.54 -17.27
C ILE A 121 11.32 3.42 -15.82
N ILE A 122 10.44 4.34 -15.45
CA ILE A 122 9.73 4.33 -14.17
C ILE A 122 8.30 3.84 -14.38
N GLU A 123 7.89 2.79 -13.67
CA GLU A 123 6.51 2.35 -13.70
C GLU A 123 5.59 3.39 -13.04
N ARG A 124 4.57 3.85 -13.78
CA ARG A 124 3.58 4.85 -13.33
C ARG A 124 2.98 4.58 -11.95
N LYS A 125 2.82 3.30 -11.57
CA LYS A 125 2.25 2.91 -10.28
C LYS A 125 3.08 3.41 -9.09
N TRP A 126 4.38 3.60 -9.25
CA TRP A 126 5.25 4.12 -8.19
C TRP A 126 5.05 5.61 -8.01
N LEU A 127 4.95 6.36 -9.12
CA LEU A 127 4.60 7.79 -9.07
C LEU A 127 3.21 8.00 -8.44
N LEU A 128 2.21 7.19 -8.80
CA LEU A 128 0.88 7.28 -8.19
C LEU A 128 0.89 7.03 -6.67
N LYS A 129 1.81 6.19 -6.15
CA LYS A 129 1.95 5.98 -4.70
C LYS A 129 2.34 7.27 -3.96
N LEU A 130 3.07 8.17 -4.61
CA LEU A 130 3.49 9.44 -4.01
C LEU A 130 2.31 10.34 -3.66
N LEU A 131 1.15 10.17 -4.32
CA LEU A 131 -0.05 10.95 -4.00
C LEU A 131 -0.62 10.61 -2.62
N TYR A 132 -0.33 9.44 -2.06
CA TYR A 132 -0.92 9.00 -0.78
C TYR A 132 0.09 8.40 0.20
N LYS A 133 1.37 8.26 -0.19
CA LYS A 133 2.48 7.84 0.67
C LYS A 133 3.66 8.78 0.48
N PRO A 134 4.35 9.16 1.56
CA PRO A 134 5.53 10.01 1.44
C PRO A 134 6.67 9.19 0.84
N LEU A 135 7.67 9.89 0.28
CA LEU A 135 8.74 9.27 -0.51
C LEU A 135 9.52 8.21 0.28
N GLU A 136 9.73 8.39 1.58
CA GLU A 136 10.45 7.43 2.44
C GLU A 136 9.74 6.06 2.50
N LYS A 137 8.44 6.04 2.22
CA LYS A 137 7.63 4.82 2.19
C LYS A 137 7.51 4.22 0.78
N VAL A 138 8.14 4.83 -0.24
CA VAL A 138 8.15 4.37 -1.64
C VAL A 138 9.56 3.98 -2.06
N LYS A 139 10.01 2.80 -1.59
CA LYS A 139 11.36 2.25 -1.84
C LYS A 139 11.77 2.08 -3.32
N GLN A 140 10.81 2.15 -4.25
CA GLN A 140 11.07 1.95 -5.68
C GLN A 140 11.51 3.24 -6.39
N LEU A 141 11.47 4.39 -5.71
CA LEU A 141 11.80 5.68 -6.28
C LEU A 141 12.90 6.36 -5.47
N THR A 142 13.84 6.99 -6.15
CA THR A 142 14.83 7.90 -5.57
C THR A 142 14.32 9.35 -5.63
N ASP A 143 14.90 10.22 -4.80
CA ASP A 143 14.57 11.65 -4.81
C ASP A 143 14.86 12.31 -6.17
N GLU A 144 15.98 11.92 -6.81
CA GLU A 144 16.36 12.41 -8.14
C GLU A 144 15.36 11.99 -9.23
N GLN A 145 14.91 10.74 -9.20
CA GLN A 145 13.87 10.24 -10.12
C GLN A 145 12.56 11.02 -9.98
N VAL A 146 12.16 11.35 -8.74
CA VAL A 146 10.95 12.14 -8.49
C VAL A 146 11.11 13.58 -8.98
N LYS A 147 12.26 14.21 -8.71
CA LYS A 147 12.58 15.55 -9.22
C LYS A 147 12.53 15.60 -10.75
N ASN A 148 13.11 14.60 -11.42
CA ASN A 148 13.07 14.50 -12.88
C ASN A 148 11.65 14.24 -13.39
N ALA A 149 10.88 13.38 -12.73
CA ALA A 149 9.47 13.16 -13.06
C ALA A 149 8.63 14.43 -12.92
N PHE A 150 8.88 15.25 -11.90
CA PHE A 150 8.20 16.54 -11.71
C PHE A 150 8.58 17.59 -12.76
N ARG A 151 9.83 17.58 -13.24
CA ARG A 151 10.27 18.42 -14.36
C ARG A 151 9.62 17.99 -15.66
N LYS A 152 9.62 16.68 -15.95
CA LYS A 152 9.07 16.11 -17.18
C LYS A 152 7.54 16.15 -17.23
N TYR A 153 6.88 16.02 -16.08
CA TYR A 153 5.42 16.05 -15.95
C TYR A 153 4.95 17.11 -14.93
N PRO A 154 4.96 18.41 -15.30
CA PRO A 154 4.61 19.50 -14.38
C PRO A 154 3.18 19.38 -13.80
N LEU A 155 2.24 18.85 -14.58
CA LEU A 155 0.87 18.58 -14.12
C LEU A 155 0.86 17.60 -12.93
N PHE A 156 1.70 16.56 -12.98
CA PHE A 156 1.80 15.58 -11.90
C PHE A 156 2.38 16.21 -10.63
N LYS A 157 3.38 17.11 -10.75
CA LYS A 157 3.88 17.89 -9.62
C LYS A 157 2.78 18.75 -8.99
N LYS A 158 2.04 19.51 -9.81
CA LYS A 158 0.93 20.34 -9.32
C LYS A 158 -0.11 19.50 -8.58
N LEU A 159 -0.46 18.33 -9.09
CA LEU A 159 -1.38 17.41 -8.45
C LEU A 159 -0.82 16.83 -7.14
N TYR A 160 0.46 16.48 -7.12
CA TYR A 160 1.15 16.01 -5.92
C TYR A 160 1.08 17.07 -4.81
N ASP A 161 1.47 18.31 -5.11
CA ASP A 161 1.42 19.42 -4.16
C ASP A 161 -0.01 19.68 -3.66
N LEU A 162 -0.99 19.55 -4.56
CA LEU A 162 -2.40 19.72 -4.25
C LEU A 162 -2.93 18.68 -3.27
N VAL A 163 -2.61 17.40 -3.48
CA VAL A 163 -3.07 16.32 -2.59
C VAL A 163 -2.40 16.42 -1.22
N TRP A 164 -1.10 16.75 -1.17
CA TRP A 164 -0.39 16.90 0.09
C TRP A 164 -0.82 18.13 0.87
N SER A 165 -1.04 19.27 0.21
CA SER A 165 -1.60 20.45 0.87
C SER A 165 -2.99 20.17 1.44
N PHE A 166 -3.87 19.47 0.71
CA PHE A 166 -5.19 19.08 1.25
C PHE A 166 -5.05 18.24 2.52
N LYS A 167 -4.14 17.26 2.52
CA LYS A 167 -3.88 16.41 3.68
C LYS A 167 -3.36 17.22 4.87
N SER A 168 -2.49 18.20 4.63
CA SER A 168 -2.01 19.09 5.68
C SER A 168 -3.13 19.94 6.26
N ILE A 169 -4.00 20.51 5.42
CA ILE A 169 -5.16 21.31 5.85
C ILE A 169 -6.12 20.45 6.70
N LEU A 170 -6.35 19.20 6.28
CA LEU A 170 -7.17 18.24 7.02
C LEU A 170 -6.62 17.92 8.41
N LEU A 171 -5.29 17.94 8.57
CA LEU A 171 -4.64 17.69 9.85
C LEU A 171 -4.48 18.96 10.69
N SER A 172 -4.42 20.15 10.08
CA SER A 172 -4.25 21.44 10.77
C SER A 172 -5.56 21.97 11.35
N GLY A 173 -6.71 21.59 10.79
CA GLY A 173 -8.03 22.05 11.23
C GLY A 173 -8.37 23.49 10.82
N GLN A 174 -7.57 24.10 9.94
CA GLN A 174 -7.75 25.51 9.54
C GLN A 174 -8.73 25.65 8.38
N ARG A 175 -9.93 26.16 8.67
CA ARG A 175 -11.03 26.35 7.70
C ARG A 175 -10.66 27.26 6.53
N GLU A 176 -9.99 28.37 6.80
CA GLU A 176 -9.69 29.37 5.77
C GLU A 176 -8.73 28.83 4.68
N GLU A 177 -7.86 27.89 5.06
CA GLU A 177 -6.96 27.23 4.11
C GLU A 177 -7.73 26.31 3.13
N LEU A 178 -8.92 25.80 3.50
CA LEU A 178 -9.73 24.96 2.62
C LEU A 178 -10.24 25.75 1.41
N HIS A 179 -10.77 26.95 1.62
CA HIS A 179 -11.33 27.77 0.54
C HIS A 179 -10.25 28.20 -0.45
N THR A 180 -9.10 28.63 0.07
CA THR A 180 -7.94 28.98 -0.76
C THR A 180 -7.45 27.76 -1.55
N TRP A 181 -7.45 26.57 -0.93
CA TRP A 181 -7.11 25.32 -1.60
C TRP A 181 -8.10 24.95 -2.71
N ILE A 182 -9.41 25.09 -2.48
CA ILE A 182 -10.45 24.83 -3.49
C ILE A 182 -10.23 25.73 -4.71
N ASN A 183 -10.01 27.03 -4.50
CA ASN A 183 -9.75 27.97 -5.59
C ASN A 183 -8.49 27.60 -6.37
N LYS A 184 -7.40 27.27 -5.68
CA LYS A 184 -6.15 26.80 -6.30
C LYS A 184 -6.40 25.52 -7.12
N ALA A 185 -7.21 24.59 -6.61
CA ALA A 185 -7.53 23.34 -7.27
C ALA A 185 -8.30 23.54 -8.58
N GLN A 186 -9.22 24.52 -8.63
CA GLN A 186 -10.00 24.82 -9.83
C GLN A 186 -9.14 25.33 -10.98
N THR A 187 -8.04 26.05 -10.70
CA THR A 187 -7.14 26.57 -11.74
C THR A 187 -6.41 25.49 -12.55
N LEU A 188 -6.43 24.23 -12.10
CA LEU A 188 -5.85 23.12 -12.86
C LEU A 188 -6.76 22.65 -14.02
N GLU A 189 -8.01 23.09 -14.07
CA GLU A 189 -8.99 22.82 -15.14
C GLU A 189 -9.19 21.33 -15.48
N LEU A 190 -8.86 20.45 -14.54
CA LEU A 190 -9.03 19.01 -14.72
C LEU A 190 -10.49 18.63 -14.46
N THR A 191 -11.19 18.13 -15.48
CA THR A 191 -12.63 17.79 -15.40
C THR A 191 -12.98 16.92 -14.19
N LYS A 192 -12.16 15.90 -13.91
CA LYS A 192 -12.36 14.99 -12.76
C LYS A 192 -12.14 15.69 -11.42
N LEU A 193 -11.17 16.59 -11.35
CA LEU A 193 -10.91 17.38 -10.14
C LEU A 193 -12.05 18.37 -9.92
N ASN A 194 -12.50 19.07 -10.96
CA ASN A 194 -13.62 20.00 -10.88
C ASN A 194 -14.92 19.32 -10.44
N SER A 195 -15.19 18.10 -10.92
CA SER A 195 -16.33 17.31 -10.44
C SER A 195 -16.24 17.01 -8.94
N PHE A 196 -15.06 16.64 -8.45
CA PHE A 196 -14.81 16.45 -7.02
C PHE A 196 -14.99 17.74 -6.21
N LEU A 197 -14.44 18.86 -6.69
CA LEU A 197 -14.57 20.17 -6.05
C LEU A 197 -16.02 20.65 -6.01
N ASN A 198 -16.81 20.39 -7.05
CA ASN A 198 -18.24 20.71 -7.06
C ASN A 198 -19.01 19.90 -6.00
N GLY A 199 -18.62 18.63 -5.78
CA GLY A 199 -19.14 17.84 -4.67
C GLY A 199 -18.79 18.46 -3.31
N LEU A 200 -17.52 18.82 -3.11
CA LEU A 200 -17.09 19.50 -1.88
C LEU A 200 -17.83 20.82 -1.63
N LYS A 201 -18.03 21.63 -2.67
CA LYS A 201 -18.75 22.91 -2.57
C LYS A 201 -20.23 22.73 -2.21
N ARG A 202 -20.87 21.69 -2.73
CA ARG A 202 -22.28 21.39 -2.42
C ARG A 202 -22.48 21.11 -0.93
N ASP A 203 -21.54 20.38 -0.34
CA ASP A 203 -21.60 19.96 1.06
C ASP A 203 -20.61 20.75 1.95
N ILE A 204 -20.29 21.99 1.57
CA ILE A 204 -19.18 22.76 2.18
C ILE A 204 -19.33 22.91 3.70
N ASN A 205 -20.54 23.15 4.19
CA ASN A 205 -20.81 23.25 5.63
C ASN A 205 -20.45 21.95 6.37
N ALA A 206 -20.77 20.79 5.78
CA ALA A 206 -20.42 19.49 6.37
C ALA A 206 -18.92 19.24 6.31
N VAL A 207 -18.27 19.64 5.22
CA VAL A 207 -16.82 19.56 5.05
C VAL A 207 -16.11 20.42 6.09
N GLU A 208 -16.51 21.68 6.27
CA GLU A 208 -15.95 22.59 7.28
C GLU A 208 -16.16 22.10 8.71
N ASN A 209 -17.35 21.57 9.01
CA ASN A 209 -17.63 20.94 10.29
C ASN A 209 -16.68 19.76 10.59
N ALA A 210 -16.21 19.04 9.57
CA ALA A 210 -15.23 17.97 9.75
C ALA A 210 -13.84 18.46 10.19
N PHE A 211 -13.51 19.76 9.99
CA PHE A 211 -12.29 20.37 10.51
C PHE A 211 -12.50 20.93 11.92
N LEU A 212 -13.71 21.41 12.23
CA LEU A 212 -14.05 22.04 13.51
C LEU A 212 -14.27 21.01 14.62
N PHE A 213 -14.93 19.91 14.29
CA PHE A 213 -15.36 18.92 15.28
C PHE A 213 -14.54 17.64 15.18
N SER A 214 -14.19 17.08 16.34
CA SER A 214 -13.59 15.75 16.42
C SER A 214 -14.61 14.61 16.23
N TYR A 215 -15.90 14.95 16.18
CA TYR A 215 -16.98 14.00 15.97
C TYR A 215 -17.01 13.53 14.51
N SER A 216 -16.95 12.22 14.31
CA SER A 216 -17.14 11.62 13.00
C SER A 216 -18.13 10.47 13.09
N ASN A 217 -18.95 10.33 12.04
CA ASN A 217 -19.81 9.16 11.89
C ASN A 217 -19.02 7.90 11.50
N GLY A 218 -17.69 7.97 11.36
CA GLY A 218 -16.87 6.86 10.87
C GLY A 218 -16.98 5.58 11.72
N LEU A 219 -17.04 5.70 13.05
CA LEU A 219 -17.24 4.54 13.93
C LEU A 219 -18.64 3.93 13.78
N ALA A 220 -19.67 4.77 13.67
CA ALA A 220 -21.04 4.33 13.45
C ALA A 220 -21.20 3.67 12.07
N GLU A 221 -20.69 4.31 11.02
CA GLU A 221 -20.66 3.78 9.66
C GLU A 221 -19.89 2.47 9.56
N GLY A 222 -18.75 2.37 10.25
CA GLY A 222 -17.99 1.12 10.35
C GLY A 222 -18.83 -0.01 10.94
N SER A 223 -19.53 0.26 12.04
CA SER A 223 -20.44 -0.70 12.69
C SER A 223 -21.62 -1.09 11.79
N VAL A 224 -22.23 -0.12 11.13
CA VAL A 224 -23.32 -0.32 10.16
C VAL A 224 -22.83 -1.13 8.96
N ASN A 225 -21.64 -0.87 8.44
CA ASN A 225 -21.05 -1.60 7.32
C ASN A 225 -20.73 -3.06 7.67
N LYS A 226 -20.22 -3.33 8.88
CA LYS A 226 -20.05 -4.69 9.39
C LYS A 226 -21.39 -5.43 9.43
N LEU A 227 -22.42 -4.81 10.00
CA LEU A 227 -23.77 -5.38 10.07
C LEU A 227 -24.34 -5.66 8.67
N LYS A 228 -24.23 -4.69 7.75
CA LYS A 228 -24.64 -4.86 6.34
C LYS A 228 -23.91 -6.02 5.67
N THR A 229 -22.61 -6.18 5.95
CA THR A 229 -21.81 -7.27 5.41
C THR A 229 -22.29 -8.63 5.90
N ILE A 230 -22.55 -8.78 7.20
CA ILE A 230 -23.10 -10.03 7.76
C ILE A 230 -24.47 -10.33 7.15
N LYS A 231 -25.36 -9.33 7.04
CA LYS A 231 -26.65 -9.49 6.36
C LYS A 231 -26.49 -9.99 4.92
N ARG A 232 -25.55 -9.45 4.14
CA ARG A 232 -25.27 -9.88 2.77
C ARG A 232 -24.74 -11.31 2.70
N ILE A 233 -23.81 -11.70 3.58
CA ILE A 233 -23.30 -13.08 3.67
C ILE A 233 -24.44 -14.07 3.96
N MET A 234 -25.44 -13.62 4.72
CA MET A 234 -26.64 -14.41 5.03
C MET A 234 -27.77 -14.28 4.00
N TYR A 235 -27.51 -13.68 2.84
CA TYR A 235 -28.49 -13.44 1.78
C TYR A 235 -29.77 -12.72 2.25
N GLY A 236 -29.67 -11.91 3.32
CA GLY A 236 -30.82 -11.23 3.91
C GLY A 236 -31.80 -12.13 4.67
N ARG A 237 -31.54 -13.44 4.78
CA ARG A 237 -32.46 -14.43 5.38
C ARG A 237 -32.30 -14.59 6.90
N CYS A 238 -31.78 -13.58 7.58
CA CYS A 238 -31.51 -13.64 9.02
C CYS A 238 -32.62 -12.97 9.83
N SER A 239 -33.15 -13.67 10.83
CA SER A 239 -33.93 -13.03 11.90
C SER A 239 -33.03 -12.07 12.69
N PHE A 240 -33.64 -11.09 13.37
CA PHE A 240 -32.89 -10.14 14.21
C PHE A 240 -32.00 -10.85 15.24
N ILE A 241 -32.53 -11.89 15.89
CA ILE A 241 -31.81 -12.69 16.89
C ILE A 241 -30.58 -13.35 16.27
N LEU A 242 -30.73 -13.97 15.10
CA LEU A 242 -29.63 -14.65 14.42
C LEU A 242 -28.55 -13.67 13.95
N LEU A 243 -28.96 -12.49 13.45
CA LEU A 243 -28.05 -11.42 13.08
C LEU A 243 -27.27 -10.89 14.29
N ARG A 244 -27.95 -10.63 15.40
CA ARG A 244 -27.34 -10.20 16.66
C ARG A 244 -26.32 -11.22 17.15
N ASN A 245 -26.68 -12.50 17.17
CA ASN A 245 -25.78 -13.57 17.63
C ASN A 245 -24.55 -13.69 16.73
N LYS A 246 -24.69 -13.60 15.41
CA LYS A 246 -23.52 -13.59 14.50
C LYS A 246 -22.65 -12.35 14.69
N LEU A 247 -23.24 -11.17 14.83
CA LEU A 247 -22.47 -9.94 15.04
C LEU A 247 -21.64 -10.04 16.33
N LEU A 248 -22.26 -10.46 17.44
CA LEU A 248 -21.56 -10.66 18.71
C LEU A 248 -20.47 -11.74 18.60
N LEU A 249 -20.74 -12.83 17.87
CA LEU A 249 -19.73 -13.85 17.61
C LEU A 249 -18.54 -13.28 16.83
N PHE A 250 -18.77 -12.47 15.80
CA PHE A 250 -17.68 -11.83 15.03
C PHE A 250 -16.90 -10.81 15.84
N GLU A 251 -17.56 -10.00 16.68
CA GLU A 251 -16.86 -9.06 17.56
C GLU A 251 -16.08 -9.77 18.67
N SER A 252 -16.58 -10.90 19.17
CA SER A 252 -15.86 -11.74 20.14
C SER A 252 -14.62 -12.43 19.52
N ARG A 253 -14.67 -12.71 18.22
CA ARG A 253 -13.55 -13.24 17.44
C ARG A 253 -12.68 -12.07 16.98
N LYS A 254 -11.88 -11.50 17.88
CA LYS A 254 -10.78 -10.60 17.48
C LYS A 254 -9.83 -11.39 16.57
N PHE A 255 -9.98 -11.23 15.26
CA PHE A 255 -8.94 -11.60 14.31
C PHE A 255 -7.81 -10.58 14.50
N ASN A 256 -6.83 -10.97 15.32
CA ASN A 256 -5.55 -10.29 15.46
C ASN A 256 -4.74 -10.40 14.17
#